data_AF-A0A7X6X1G7-F1
#
_entry.id   AF-A0A7X6X1G7-F1
#
_cell.length_a   1.000
_cell.length_b   1.000
_cell.length_c   1.000
_cell.angle_alpha   90.00
_cell.angle_beta   90.00
_cell.angle_gamma   90.00
#
_symmetry.space_group_name_H-M   'P 1'
#
loop_
_entity.id
_entity.type
_entity.pdbx_description
1 polymer ?
#
loop_
_entity_poly.entity_id
_entity_poly.type
_entity_poly.pdbx_seq_one_letter_code
_entity_poly.pdbx_strand_id
1 'polypeptide(L)'
;MFTLLFVAFLLIDVLLRLWLASRQVRHVRLHRDHIPDAFTTRISLYSHQRAADYTVAKMRLLMVERLVEVVVLLGFTLLGGLQVIDTLLGNVFESEMLRQLALLSVVFAIMGVIGLPFAFYNKFRLEQRFGFNRMTPRLFILDSFKTLLLSLLFGLPLAAAVLWVMGNTGTAWAWWAWGI
;
A
#
# COMPACT_ATOMS: atom_id res chain seq x y z
N MET A 1 -14.72 -20.84 10.68
CA MET A 1 -14.58 -19.83 11.76
C MET A 1 -13.55 -18.76 11.43
N PHE A 2 -12.32 -19.12 11.00
CA PHE A 2 -11.28 -18.14 10.66
C PHE A 2 -11.67 -17.12 9.57
N THR A 3 -12.39 -17.54 8.53
CA THR A 3 -12.88 -16.64 7.47
C THR A 3 -13.79 -15.54 8.01
N LEU A 4 -14.70 -15.87 8.93
CA LEU A 4 -15.62 -14.90 9.55
C LEU A 4 -14.85 -13.91 10.43
N LEU A 5 -13.85 -14.39 11.19
CA LEU A 5 -12.98 -13.52 11.98
C LEU A 5 -12.17 -12.58 11.10
N PHE A 6 -11.60 -13.09 10.01
CA PHE A 6 -10.87 -12.28 9.03
C PHE A 6 -11.75 -11.17 8.46
N VAL A 7 -12.96 -11.51 8.00
CA VAL A 7 -13.92 -10.51 7.47
C VAL A 7 -14.31 -9.51 8.55
N ALA A 8 -14.59 -9.95 9.78
CA ALA A 8 -14.93 -9.06 10.88
C ALA A 8 -13.80 -8.08 11.19
N PHE A 9 -12.55 -8.54 11.31
CA PHE A 9 -11.40 -7.68 11.55
C PHE A 9 -11.13 -6.73 10.38
N LEU A 10 -11.28 -7.19 9.14
CA LEU A 10 -11.13 -6.36 7.95
C LEU A 10 -12.19 -5.25 7.91
N LEU A 11 -13.44 -5.58 8.23
CA LEU A 11 -14.52 -4.60 8.32
C LEU A 11 -14.26 -3.58 9.43
N ILE A 12 -13.83 -4.04 10.61
CA ILE A 12 -13.46 -3.15 11.72
C ILE A 12 -12.31 -2.22 11.31
N ASP A 13 -11.25 -2.73 10.68
CA ASP A 13 -10.13 -1.92 10.16
C ASP A 13 -10.62 -0.83 9.21
N VAL A 14 -11.44 -1.20 8.22
CA VAL A 14 -11.97 -0.25 7.23
C VAL A 14 -12.87 0.80 7.87
N LEU A 15 -13.79 0.38 8.74
CA LEU A 15 -14.70 1.30 9.43
C LEU A 15 -13.95 2.27 10.33
N LEU A 16 -12.97 1.79 11.10
CA LEU A 16 -12.14 2.64 11.94
C LEU A 16 -11.33 3.64 11.13
N ARG A 17 -10.72 3.22 10.02
CA ARG A 17 -9.97 4.11 9.12
C ARG A 17 -10.86 5.17 8.50
N LEU A 18 -12.03 4.79 7.99
CA LEU A 18 -13.00 5.73 7.42
C LEU A 18 -13.49 6.72 8.48
N TRP A 19 -13.75 6.24 9.69
CA TRP A 19 -14.15 7.07 10.82
C TRP A 19 -13.04 8.08 11.19
N LEU A 20 -11.80 7.63 11.38
CA LEU A 20 -10.66 8.50 11.67
C LEU A 20 -10.40 9.51 10.57
N ALA A 21 -10.45 9.09 9.30
CA ALA A 21 -10.29 9.97 8.16
C ALA A 21 -11.40 11.03 8.13
N SER A 22 -12.66 10.65 8.40
CA SER A 22 -13.78 11.60 8.46
C SER A 22 -13.61 12.64 9.58
N ARG A 23 -13.15 12.20 10.77
CA ARG A 23 -12.85 13.06 11.91
C ARG A 23 -11.76 14.06 11.56
N GLN A 24 -10.68 13.59 10.94
CA GLN A 24 -9.57 14.43 10.51
C GLN A 24 -10.01 15.43 9.42
N VAL A 25 -10.80 15.01 8.43
CA VAL A 25 -11.32 15.91 7.38
C VAL A 25 -12.17 17.01 8.01
N ARG A 26 -13.06 16.63 8.94
CA ARG A 26 -13.92 17.59 9.65
C ARG A 26 -13.09 18.57 10.45
N HIS A 27 -12.12 18.09 11.23
CA HIS A 27 -11.26 18.96 12.05
C HIS A 27 -10.47 19.95 11.19
N VAL A 28 -9.87 19.49 10.09
CA VAL A 28 -9.11 20.34 9.17
C VAL A 28 -10.00 21.37 8.48
N ARG A 29 -11.21 21.00 8.08
CA ARG A 29 -12.17 21.93 7.46
C ARG A 29 -12.64 23.01 8.43
N LEU A 30 -12.93 22.65 9.68
CA LEU A 30 -13.39 23.60 10.69
C LEU A 30 -12.34 24.65 11.04
N HIS A 31 -11.05 24.28 10.99
CA HIS A 31 -9.96 25.20 11.31
C HIS A 31 -9.31 25.84 10.09
N ARG A 32 -9.83 25.62 8.88
CA ARG A 32 -9.24 26.08 7.61
C ARG A 32 -8.91 27.58 7.62
N ASP A 33 -9.80 28.38 8.19
CA ASP A 33 -9.72 29.85 8.16
C ASP A 33 -9.08 30.44 9.43
N HIS A 34 -8.58 29.59 10.34
CA HIS A 34 -7.96 30.03 11.59
C HIS A 34 -6.57 29.43 11.75
N ILE A 35 -5.54 30.28 11.68
CA ILE A 35 -4.16 29.89 11.97
C ILE A 35 -3.98 29.90 13.49
N PRO A 36 -3.41 28.85 14.11
CA PRO A 36 -3.10 28.90 15.54
C PRO A 36 -2.09 30.02 15.84
N ASP A 37 -2.28 30.75 16.94
CA ASP A 37 -1.53 31.97 17.28
C ASP A 37 -0.02 31.81 17.18
N ALA A 38 0.50 30.65 17.59
CA ALA A 38 1.92 30.30 17.52
C ALA A 38 2.54 30.33 16.11
N PHE A 39 1.73 30.23 15.04
CA PHE A 39 2.17 30.14 13.65
C PHE A 39 1.79 31.35 12.79
N THR A 40 1.03 32.30 13.34
CA THR A 40 0.53 33.49 12.62
C THR A 40 1.66 34.33 12.02
N THR A 41 2.82 34.38 12.68
CA THR A 41 4.01 35.13 12.22
C THR A 41 4.84 34.41 11.17
N ARG A 42 4.61 33.10 10.95
CA ARG A 42 5.42 32.25 10.05
C ARG A 42 4.69 31.83 8.79
N ILE A 43 3.36 31.79 8.82
CA ILE A 43 2.54 31.20 7.75
C ILE A 43 1.42 32.17 7.38
N SER A 44 1.27 32.45 6.09
CA SER A 44 0.13 33.23 5.60
C SER A 44 -1.17 32.43 5.62
N LEU A 45 -2.30 33.11 5.81
CA LEU A 45 -3.64 32.48 5.78
C LEU A 45 -3.87 31.68 4.50
N TYR A 46 -3.45 32.23 3.35
CA TYR A 46 -3.52 31.53 2.07
C TYR A 46 -2.76 30.20 2.08
N SER A 47 -1.54 30.18 2.63
CA SER A 47 -0.73 28.96 2.72
C SER A 47 -1.37 27.92 3.65
N HIS A 48 -1.97 28.37 4.75
CA HIS A 48 -2.72 27.52 5.67
C HIS A 48 -3.94 26.88 5.00
N GLN A 49 -4.77 27.70 4.34
CA GLN A 49 -5.95 27.23 3.60
C GLN A 49 -5.56 26.24 2.49
N ARG A 50 -4.49 26.54 1.74
CA ARG A 50 -3.96 25.64 0.70
C ARG A 50 -3.54 24.28 1.29
N ALA A 51 -2.86 24.28 2.43
CA ALA A 51 -2.46 23.05 3.11
C ALA A 51 -3.66 22.26 3.65
N ALA A 52 -4.67 22.93 4.19
CA ALA A 52 -5.92 22.33 4.63
C ALA A 52 -6.67 21.66 3.46
N ASP A 53 -6.81 22.36 2.33
CA ASP A 53 -7.47 21.86 1.13
C ASP A 53 -6.72 20.65 0.53
N TYR A 54 -5.38 20.72 0.49
CA TYR A 54 -4.54 19.60 0.07
C TYR A 54 -4.73 18.38 0.98
N THR A 55 -4.73 18.58 2.30
CA THR A 55 -4.89 17.49 3.28
C THR A 55 -6.22 16.78 3.08
N VAL A 56 -7.31 17.54 2.88
CA VAL A 56 -8.64 16.97 2.63
C VAL A 56 -8.68 16.21 1.31
N ALA A 57 -8.12 16.77 0.24
CA ALA A 57 -8.08 16.12 -1.07
C ALA A 57 -7.26 14.82 -1.02
N LYS A 58 -6.08 14.86 -0.39
CA LYS A 58 -5.18 13.71 -0.25
C LYS A 58 -5.82 12.59 0.55
N MET A 59 -6.44 12.92 1.69
CA MET A 59 -7.12 11.89 2.48
C MET A 59 -8.26 11.22 1.73
N ARG A 60 -9.04 11.96 0.93
CA ARG A 60 -10.10 11.36 0.09
C ARG A 60 -9.52 10.36 -0.91
N LEU A 61 -8.42 10.72 -1.58
CA LEU A 61 -7.75 9.82 -2.50
C LEU A 61 -7.26 8.55 -1.80
N LEU A 62 -6.59 8.69 -0.65
CA LEU A 62 -6.10 7.56 0.13
C LEU A 62 -7.22 6.65 0.63
N MET A 63 -8.41 7.18 0.95
CA MET A 63 -9.55 6.35 1.31
C MET A 63 -10.09 5.54 0.13
N VAL A 64 -10.12 6.13 -1.08
CA VAL A 64 -10.55 5.40 -2.28
C VAL A 64 -9.54 4.30 -2.62
N GLU A 65 -8.25 4.63 -2.61
CA GLU A 65 -7.16 3.66 -2.80
C GLU A 65 -7.29 2.49 -1.81
N ARG A 66 -7.50 2.80 -0.52
CA ARG A 66 -7.69 1.77 0.51
C ARG A 66 -8.90 0.87 0.26
N LEU A 67 -10.02 1.42 -0.22
CA LEU A 67 -11.19 0.59 -0.55
C LEU A 67 -10.90 -0.35 -1.72
N VAL A 68 -10.14 0.11 -2.72
CA VAL A 68 -9.71 -0.76 -3.83
C VAL A 68 -8.80 -1.87 -3.32
N GLU A 69 -7.80 -1.57 -2.49
CA GLU A 69 -6.93 -2.58 -1.87
C GLU A 69 -7.74 -3.65 -1.11
N VAL A 70 -8.76 -3.23 -0.36
CA VAL A 70 -9.63 -4.14 0.39
C VAL A 70 -10.42 -5.05 -0.55
N VAL A 71 -10.96 -4.52 -1.65
CA VAL A 71 -11.67 -5.32 -2.66
C VAL A 71 -10.74 -6.35 -3.29
N VAL A 72 -9.50 -5.97 -3.60
CA VAL A 72 -8.49 -6.88 -4.15
C VAL A 72 -8.12 -7.97 -3.14
N LEU A 73 -7.91 -7.59 -1.88
CA LEU A 73 -7.61 -8.53 -0.80
C LEU A 73 -8.75 -9.55 -0.63
N LEU A 74 -10.02 -9.10 -0.68
CA LEU A 74 -11.18 -9.98 -0.66
C LEU A 74 -11.22 -10.90 -1.88
N GLY A 75 -10.88 -10.40 -3.07
CA GLY A 75 -10.76 -11.21 -4.29
C GLY A 75 -9.70 -12.30 -4.17
N PHE A 76 -8.55 -11.97 -3.59
CA PHE A 76 -7.47 -12.92 -3.35
C PHE A 76 -7.83 -13.97 -2.31
N THR A 77 -8.47 -13.57 -1.20
CA THR A 77 -8.69 -14.45 -0.05
C THR A 77 -10.02 -15.22 -0.09
N LEU A 78 -11.12 -14.58 -0.48
CA LEU A 78 -12.45 -15.18 -0.45
C LEU A 78 -12.91 -15.70 -1.81
N LEU A 79 -12.55 -15.03 -2.91
CA LEU A 79 -12.92 -15.46 -4.26
C LEU A 79 -11.93 -16.47 -4.86
N GLY A 80 -10.96 -16.94 -4.07
CA GLY A 80 -9.97 -17.93 -4.51
C GLY A 80 -8.90 -17.38 -5.45
N GLY A 81 -8.73 -16.05 -5.55
CA GLY A 81 -7.74 -15.46 -6.44
C GLY A 81 -6.31 -15.98 -6.21
N LEU A 82 -5.92 -16.21 -4.95
CA LEU A 82 -4.61 -16.81 -4.64
C LEU A 82 -4.52 -18.26 -5.13
N GLN A 83 -5.58 -19.05 -4.98
CA GLN A 83 -5.63 -20.44 -5.44
C GLN A 83 -5.52 -20.52 -6.96
N VAL A 84 -6.18 -19.60 -7.68
CA VAL A 84 -6.09 -19.51 -9.14
C VAL A 84 -4.65 -19.21 -9.57
N ILE A 85 -3.99 -18.26 -8.91
CA ILE A 85 -2.59 -17.92 -9.24
C ILE A 85 -1.66 -19.10 -8.93
N ASP A 86 -1.78 -19.74 -7.76
CA ASP A 86 -0.94 -20.88 -7.38
C ASP A 86 -1.11 -22.08 -8.33
N THR A 87 -2.35 -22.41 -8.71
CA THR A 87 -2.61 -23.51 -9.66
C THR A 87 -2.05 -23.23 -11.05
N LEU A 88 -2.18 -21.99 -11.56
CA LEU A 88 -1.58 -21.60 -12.84
C LEU A 88 -0.05 -21.71 -12.79
N LEU A 89 0.57 -21.28 -11.69
CA LEU A 89 2.02 -21.38 -11.51
C LEU A 89 2.49 -22.82 -11.33
N GLY A 90 1.67 -23.69 -10.72
CA GLY A 90 1.94 -25.12 -10.59
C GLY A 90 2.02 -25.86 -11.93
N ASN A 91 1.39 -25.33 -12.98
CA ASN A 91 1.52 -25.87 -14.34
C ASN A 91 2.81 -25.43 -15.04
N VAL A 92 3.51 -24.41 -14.50
CA VAL A 92 4.72 -23.82 -15.11
C VAL A 92 5.98 -24.24 -14.34
N PHE A 93 5.90 -24.32 -13.01
CA PHE A 93 7.03 -24.60 -12.14
C PHE A 93 6.86 -25.94 -11.42
N GLU A 94 7.79 -26.86 -11.69
CA GLU A 94 7.85 -28.16 -10.99
C GLU A 94 8.47 -28.03 -9.58
N SER A 95 9.40 -27.09 -9.40
CA SER A 95 10.02 -26.83 -8.11
C SER A 95 9.10 -26.04 -7.18
N GLU A 96 8.82 -26.59 -6.00
CA GLU A 96 7.98 -25.94 -4.98
C GLU A 96 8.54 -24.57 -4.55
N MET A 97 9.86 -24.45 -4.38
CA MET A 97 10.52 -23.18 -4.04
C MET A 97 10.27 -22.11 -5.12
N LEU A 98 10.45 -22.47 -6.40
CA LEU A 98 10.22 -21.55 -7.50
C LEU A 98 8.74 -21.16 -7.61
N ARG A 99 7.81 -22.11 -7.38
CA ARG A 99 6.37 -21.82 -7.36
C ARG A 99 6.00 -20.82 -6.27
N GLN A 100 6.51 -21.00 -5.04
CA GLN A 100 6.24 -20.10 -3.91
C GLN A 100 6.83 -18.71 -4.15
N LEU A 101 8.07 -18.61 -4.66
CA LEU A 101 8.68 -17.33 -5.03
C LEU A 101 7.93 -16.63 -6.16
N ALA A 102 7.49 -17.37 -7.17
CA ALA A 102 6.68 -16.84 -8.27
C ALA A 102 5.32 -16.35 -7.77
N LEU A 103 4.67 -17.09 -6.87
CA LEU A 103 3.39 -16.70 -6.26
C LEU A 103 3.52 -15.37 -5.53
N LEU A 104 4.52 -15.23 -4.66
CA LEU A 104 4.81 -13.97 -3.97
C LEU A 104 5.05 -12.84 -4.98
N SER A 105 5.89 -13.08 -5.98
CA SER A 105 6.24 -12.09 -7.00
C SER A 105 5.03 -11.60 -7.78
N VAL A 106 4.16 -12.52 -8.21
CA VAL A 106 2.96 -12.19 -8.97
C VAL A 106 1.96 -11.43 -8.12
N VAL A 107 1.72 -11.85 -6.87
CA VAL A 107 0.81 -11.14 -5.96
C VAL A 107 1.31 -9.73 -5.68
N PHE A 108 2.61 -9.54 -5.40
CA PHE A 108 3.19 -8.22 -5.22
C PHE A 108 3.13 -7.37 -6.49
N ALA A 109 3.37 -7.97 -7.67
CA ALA A 109 3.27 -7.27 -8.94
C ALA A 109 1.83 -6.79 -9.20
N ILE A 110 0.82 -7.63 -8.96
CA ILE A 110 -0.59 -7.24 -9.11
C ILE A 110 -0.93 -6.08 -8.16
N MET A 111 -0.56 -6.18 -6.88
CA MET A 111 -0.79 -5.10 -5.91
C MET A 111 -0.09 -3.80 -6.33
N GLY A 112 1.16 -3.89 -6.79
CA GLY A 112 1.91 -2.75 -7.31
C GLY A 112 1.21 -2.10 -8.51
N VAL A 113 0.78 -2.90 -9.49
CA VAL A 113 0.05 -2.42 -10.68
C VAL A 113 -1.25 -1.73 -10.30
N ILE A 114 -1.99 -2.23 -9.31
CA ILE A 114 -3.24 -1.62 -8.85
C ILE A 114 -2.97 -0.29 -8.13
N GLY A 115 -1.87 -0.18 -7.39
CA GLY A 115 -1.44 1.06 -6.73
C GLY A 115 -0.88 2.14 -7.68
N LEU A 116 -0.30 1.74 -8.82
CA LEU A 116 0.33 2.67 -9.76
C LEU A 116 -0.59 3.83 -10.24
N PRO A 117 -1.86 3.59 -10.64
CA PRO A 117 -2.78 4.66 -10.99
C PRO A 117 -3.00 5.68 -9.87
N PHE A 118 -3.11 5.24 -8.62
CA PHE A 118 -3.29 6.11 -7.45
C PHE A 118 -2.04 6.93 -7.17
N ALA A 119 -0.86 6.30 -7.22
CA ALA A 119 0.42 6.99 -7.10
C ALA A 119 0.60 8.06 -8.19
N PHE A 120 0.28 7.72 -9.44
CA PHE A 120 0.33 8.64 -10.57
C PHE A 120 -0.64 9.81 -10.38
N TYR A 121 -1.89 9.53 -10.03
CA TYR A 121 -2.90 10.56 -9.79
C TYR A 121 -2.50 11.47 -8.63
N ASN A 122 -1.99 10.90 -7.53
CA ASN A 122 -1.51 11.66 -6.39
C ASN A 122 -0.39 12.63 -6.79
N LYS A 123 0.59 12.20 -7.59
CA LYS A 123 1.72 13.07 -8.01
C LYS A 123 1.31 14.11 -9.07
N PHE A 124 0.75 13.66 -10.18
CA PHE A 124 0.58 14.50 -11.37
C PHE A 124 -0.75 15.24 -11.45
N ARG A 125 -1.75 14.86 -10.64
CA ARG A 125 -3.02 15.62 -10.54
C ARG A 125 -3.13 16.31 -9.20
N LEU A 126 -3.00 15.57 -8.10
CA LEU A 126 -3.26 16.11 -6.77
C LEU A 126 -2.14 17.04 -6.32
N GLU A 127 -0.91 16.55 -6.13
CA GLU A 127 0.23 17.37 -5.68
C GLU A 127 0.53 18.51 -6.67
N GLN A 128 0.39 18.26 -7.98
CA GLN A 128 0.59 19.29 -9.00
C GLN A 128 -0.43 20.43 -8.91
N ARG A 129 -1.71 20.13 -8.63
CA ARG A 129 -2.74 21.15 -8.42
C ARG A 129 -2.42 22.11 -7.26
N PHE A 130 -1.75 21.62 -6.23
CA PHE A 130 -1.36 22.43 -5.07
C PHE A 130 0.05 23.04 -5.18
N GLY A 131 0.75 22.80 -6.30
CA GLY A 131 2.12 23.28 -6.53
C GLY A 131 3.18 22.56 -5.70
N PHE A 132 2.87 21.38 -5.16
CA PHE A 132 3.82 20.56 -4.40
C PHE A 132 4.62 19.59 -5.28
N ASN A 133 4.12 19.27 -6.47
CA ASN A 133 4.81 18.33 -7.35
C ASN A 133 6.10 18.95 -7.92
N ARG A 134 7.23 18.29 -7.66
CA ARG A 134 8.53 18.56 -8.30
C ARG A 134 9.00 17.40 -9.19
N MET A 135 8.18 16.36 -9.30
CA MET A 135 8.50 15.13 -10.01
C MET A 135 8.10 15.25 -11.48
N THR A 136 8.99 14.81 -12.38
CA THR A 136 8.69 14.69 -13.81
C THR A 136 8.21 13.27 -14.14
N PRO A 137 7.40 13.06 -15.19
CA PRO A 137 6.95 11.71 -15.59
C PRO A 137 8.12 10.76 -15.87
N ARG A 138 9.20 11.27 -16.48
CA ARG A 138 10.42 10.48 -16.72
C ARG A 138 11.07 10.03 -15.42
N LEU A 139 11.19 10.93 -14.44
CA LEU A 139 11.76 10.59 -13.13
C LEU A 139 10.87 9.55 -12.41
N PHE A 140 9.55 9.71 -12.47
CA PHE A 140 8.60 8.77 -11.88
C PHE A 140 8.74 7.35 -12.41
N ILE A 141 8.84 7.18 -13.73
CA ILE A 141 9.01 5.85 -14.35
C ILE A 141 10.36 5.26 -13.98
N LEU A 142 11.44 6.06 -14.07
CA LEU A 142 12.78 5.59 -13.74
C LEU A 142 12.91 5.18 -12.27
N ASP A 143 12.35 5.96 -11.35
CA ASP A 143 12.40 5.65 -9.93
C ASP A 143 11.52 4.44 -9.60
N SER A 144 10.35 4.32 -10.24
CA SER A 144 9.49 3.14 -10.09
C SER A 144 10.20 1.86 -10.56
N PHE A 145 10.92 1.93 -11.69
CA PHE A 145 11.72 0.81 -12.20
C PHE A 145 12.89 0.48 -11.27
N LYS A 146 13.62 1.48 -10.75
CA LYS A 146 14.69 1.26 -9.77
C LYS A 146 14.16 0.63 -8.50
N THR A 147 13.04 1.12 -7.96
CA THR A 147 12.40 0.54 -6.78
C THR A 147 12.01 -0.91 -7.03
N LEU A 148 11.40 -1.22 -8.18
CA LEU A 148 11.07 -2.60 -8.55
C LEU A 148 12.32 -3.48 -8.62
N LEU A 149 13.39 -3.01 -9.28
CA LEU A 149 14.63 -3.75 -9.40
C LEU A 149 15.27 -4.01 -8.02
N LEU A 150 15.31 -3.00 -7.14
CA LEU A 150 15.82 -3.15 -5.78
C LEU A 150 14.95 -4.11 -4.96
N SER A 151 13.62 -4.01 -5.07
CA SER A 151 12.70 -4.93 -4.41
C SER A 151 12.87 -6.37 -4.89
N LEU A 152 13.15 -6.61 -6.18
CA LEU A 152 13.44 -7.95 -6.69
C LEU A 152 14.81 -8.44 -6.22
N LEU A 153 15.83 -7.58 -6.30
CA LEU A 153 17.21 -7.91 -5.97
C LEU A 153 17.39 -8.27 -4.49
N PHE A 154 16.69 -7.59 -3.58
CA PHE A 154 16.78 -7.85 -2.15
C PHE A 154 15.62 -8.70 -1.64
N GLY A 155 14.42 -8.51 -2.17
CA GLY A 155 13.22 -9.20 -1.70
C GLY A 155 13.18 -10.67 -2.09
N LEU A 156 13.60 -11.06 -3.30
CA LEU A 156 13.57 -12.48 -3.70
C LEU A 156 14.60 -13.32 -2.95
N PRO A 157 15.87 -12.92 -2.79
CA PRO A 157 16.81 -13.68 -1.97
C PRO A 157 16.38 -13.78 -0.51
N LEU A 158 15.85 -12.69 0.06
CA LEU A 158 15.31 -12.70 1.42
C LEU A 158 14.14 -13.66 1.55
N ALA A 159 13.16 -13.60 0.63
CA ALA A 159 12.03 -14.51 0.62
C ALA A 159 12.50 -15.98 0.47
N ALA A 160 13.46 -16.23 -0.43
CA ALA A 160 14.02 -17.57 -0.62
C ALA A 160 14.71 -18.10 0.64
N ALA A 161 15.47 -17.25 1.34
CA ALA A 161 16.12 -17.61 2.60
C ALA A 161 15.10 -17.96 3.69
N VAL A 162 14.04 -17.14 3.84
CA VAL A 162 12.96 -17.39 4.80
C VAL A 162 12.21 -18.69 4.48
N LEU A 163 11.84 -18.90 3.20
CA LEU A 163 11.16 -20.14 2.76
C LEU A 163 12.05 -21.37 2.97
N TRP A 164 13.35 -21.24 2.72
CA TRP A 164 14.30 -22.31 2.98
C TRP A 164 14.38 -22.65 4.47
N VAL A 165 14.49 -21.65 5.36
CA VAL A 165 14.46 -21.88 6.80
C VAL A 165 13.17 -22.56 7.24
N MET A 166 12.03 -22.10 6.73
CA MET A 166 10.71 -22.66 7.03
C MET A 166 10.63 -24.16 6.66
N GLY A 167 11.23 -24.57 5.54
CA GLY A 167 11.26 -25.97 5.11
C GLY A 167 12.27 -26.87 5.86
N ASN A 168 13.32 -26.29 6.47
CA ASN A 168 14.48 -27.06 6.95
C ASN A 168 14.69 -27.07 8.47
N THR A 169 14.07 -26.16 9.23
CA THR A 169 14.41 -25.95 10.67
C THR A 169 13.31 -26.37 11.65
N GLY A 170 12.30 -27.10 11.17
CA GLY A 170 11.24 -27.66 12.00
C GLY A 170 10.40 -26.58 12.71
N THR A 171 9.91 -26.85 13.91
CA THR A 171 8.99 -25.95 14.64
C THR A 171 9.63 -24.63 15.08
N ALA A 172 10.96 -24.58 15.18
CA ALA A 172 11.71 -23.38 15.59
C ALA A 172 12.00 -22.41 14.44
N TRP A 173 11.49 -22.68 13.22
CA TRP A 173 11.81 -21.91 12.02
C TRP A 173 11.56 -20.41 12.15
N ALA A 174 10.53 -20.01 12.90
CA ALA A 174 10.20 -18.61 13.11
C ALA A 174 11.34 -17.84 13.79
N TRP A 175 12.04 -18.46 14.74
CA TRP A 175 13.19 -17.84 15.43
C TRP A 175 14.40 -17.70 14.51
N TRP A 176 14.65 -18.71 13.67
CA TRP A 176 15.72 -18.66 12.69
C TRP A 176 15.45 -17.63 11.60
N ALA A 177 14.21 -17.56 11.10
CA ALA A 177 13.80 -16.57 10.11
C ALA A 177 13.88 -15.14 10.65
N TRP A 178 13.66 -14.93 11.95
CA TRP A 178 13.83 -13.62 12.60
C TRP A 178 15.30 -13.16 12.65
N GLY A 179 16.25 -14.09 12.68
CA GLY A 179 17.68 -13.80 12.72
C GLY A 179 18.33 -13.51 11.36
N ILE A 180 17.57 -13.65 10.27
CA ILE A 180 17.99 -13.32 8.89
C ILE A 180 17.73 -11.83 8.64
#